data_AF-A0A7S0ECU7-F1
#
_entry.id   AF-A0A7S0ECU7-F1
#
_cell.length_a   1.000
_cell.length_b   1.000
_cell.length_c   1.000
_cell.angle_alpha   90.00
_cell.angle_beta   90.00
_cell.angle_gamma   90.00
#
_symmetry.space_group_name_H-M   'P 1'
#
loop_
_entity.id
_entity.type
_entity.pdbx_description
1 polymer ?
#
loop_
_entity_poly.entity_id
_entity_poly.type
_entity_poly.pdbx_seq_one_letter_code
_entity_poly.pdbx_strand_id
1 'polypeptide(L)'
;MKACWGIKQERTDNLEEEVTKLKQELAAARDASARKEREMQAMSAKLERELAAARDSLSRLASGGQQGIGNSNRPRIRTSQILPDTTWALPAGMREKLKGVYDNTKDNKEQAITCSSEVFLRLNLSLDGIQELAKSATSFAEYEEKVTREWELACKQQALGEPEVRRKMAEKIPGGCEERPLSGILQDEEARRVCGRGLTEALCAVQAVEREAGSASETKAEESNSKFSMEQGAQAIFGKLDEFHGGLVERIGLPSKLDNLRDAMKEEHCKRADSKEEFTPSNYSTPTTPEQEWNAIMDPERREQLSEGPRKIQSLEDLMDKEPVKEAKLQDIEVIALLLYTGPMYFKYNQVLRAGAAYKGNKYTTTIHCVVSGVIKL
;
A
#
# COMPACT_ATOMS: atom_id res chain seq x y z
N MET A 1 55.60 -43.30 -24.52
CA MET A 1 54.82 -42.57 -25.55
C MET A 1 53.40 -43.11 -25.74
N LYS A 2 53.15 -44.43 -25.85
CA LYS A 2 51.78 -44.99 -26.04
C LYS A 2 50.75 -44.63 -24.96
N ALA A 3 51.14 -44.60 -23.68
CA ALA A 3 50.22 -44.28 -22.57
C ALA A 3 49.72 -42.82 -22.57
N CYS A 4 50.53 -41.89 -23.07
CA CYS A 4 50.16 -40.46 -23.10
C CYS A 4 49.23 -40.13 -24.28
N TRP A 5 49.19 -40.99 -25.30
CA TRP A 5 48.30 -40.88 -26.45
C TRP A 5 46.89 -41.41 -26.13
N GLY A 6 46.78 -42.53 -25.41
CA GLY A 6 45.49 -43.09 -24.98
C GLY A 6 44.68 -42.15 -24.08
N ILE A 7 45.33 -41.48 -23.12
CA ILE A 7 44.68 -40.52 -22.20
C ILE A 7 44.19 -39.26 -22.95
N LYS A 8 44.87 -38.87 -24.04
CA LYS A 8 44.41 -37.74 -24.88
C LYS A 8 43.19 -38.12 -25.72
N GLN A 9 43.17 -39.34 -26.26
CA GLN A 9 42.05 -39.85 -27.07
C GLN A 9 40.77 -40.01 -26.23
N GLU A 10 40.90 -40.58 -25.03
CA GLU A 10 39.76 -40.78 -24.13
C GLU A 10 39.15 -39.46 -23.64
N ARG A 11 39.98 -38.41 -23.47
CA ARG A 11 39.50 -37.07 -23.16
C ARG A 11 38.79 -36.40 -24.33
N THR A 12 39.21 -36.64 -25.57
CA THR A 12 38.55 -36.06 -26.74
C THR A 12 37.18 -36.71 -26.98
N ASP A 13 37.09 -38.03 -26.80
CA ASP A 13 35.83 -38.76 -27.02
C ASP A 13 34.77 -38.36 -25.98
N ASN A 14 35.18 -38.18 -24.71
CA ASN A 14 34.30 -37.74 -23.63
C ASN A 14 33.80 -36.30 -23.84
N LEU A 15 34.66 -35.41 -24.38
CA LEU A 15 34.26 -34.05 -24.73
C LEU A 15 33.29 -34.01 -25.93
N GLU A 16 33.47 -34.89 -26.91
CA GLU A 16 32.55 -34.98 -28.06
C GLU A 16 31.16 -35.47 -27.63
N GLU A 17 31.08 -36.42 -26.70
CA GLU A 17 29.82 -36.89 -26.13
C GLU A 17 29.10 -35.78 -25.34
N GLU A 18 29.84 -35.02 -24.53
CA GLU A 18 29.31 -33.91 -23.75
C GLU A 18 28.82 -32.75 -24.63
N VAL A 19 29.56 -32.42 -25.69
CA VAL A 19 29.13 -31.42 -26.69
C VAL A 19 27.87 -31.87 -27.43
N THR A 20 27.73 -33.17 -27.71
CA THR A 20 26.55 -33.72 -28.38
C THR A 20 25.32 -33.64 -27.48
N LYS A 21 25.48 -33.94 -26.19
CA LYS A 21 24.43 -33.78 -25.18
C LYS A 21 23.97 -32.33 -25.05
N LEU A 22 24.91 -31.38 -24.92
CA LEU A 22 24.60 -29.95 -24.82
C LEU A 22 23.88 -29.41 -26.06
N LYS A 23 24.22 -29.90 -27.26
CA LYS A 23 23.51 -29.53 -28.49
C LYS A 23 22.05 -30.01 -28.49
N GLN A 24 21.78 -31.20 -27.96
CA GLN A 24 20.43 -31.73 -27.85
C GLN A 24 19.60 -30.94 -26.82
N GLU A 25 20.17 -30.61 -25.68
CA GLU A 25 19.51 -29.78 -24.65
C GLU A 25 19.21 -28.37 -25.18
N LEU A 26 20.14 -27.75 -25.92
CA LEU A 26 19.92 -26.44 -26.55
C LEU A 26 18.81 -26.48 -27.60
N ALA A 27 18.72 -27.55 -28.39
CA ALA A 27 17.64 -27.73 -29.36
C ALA A 27 16.27 -27.87 -28.66
N ALA A 28 16.19 -28.67 -27.59
CA ALA A 28 14.97 -28.81 -26.80
C ALA A 28 14.52 -27.49 -26.14
N ALA A 29 15.48 -26.70 -25.63
CA ALA A 29 15.19 -25.40 -25.04
C ALA A 29 14.65 -24.39 -26.09
N ARG A 30 15.20 -24.40 -27.31
CA ARG A 30 14.69 -23.58 -28.42
C ARG A 30 13.27 -23.94 -28.82
N ASP A 31 12.97 -25.24 -28.90
CA ASP A 31 11.61 -25.71 -29.21
C ASP A 31 10.60 -25.35 -28.10
N ALA A 32 11.01 -25.45 -26.83
CA ALA A 32 10.19 -25.04 -25.70
C ALA A 32 9.91 -23.52 -25.72
N SER A 33 10.92 -22.71 -26.05
CA SER A 33 10.76 -21.26 -26.18
C SER A 33 9.82 -20.91 -27.33
N ALA A 34 9.93 -21.57 -28.49
CA ALA A 34 9.05 -21.36 -29.63
C ALA A 34 7.58 -21.76 -29.33
N ARG A 35 7.36 -22.78 -28.50
CA ARG A 35 6.00 -23.15 -28.04
C ARG A 35 5.39 -22.07 -27.16
N LYS A 36 6.15 -21.56 -26.18
CA LYS A 36 5.68 -20.46 -25.31
C LYS A 36 5.37 -19.19 -26.11
N GLU A 37 6.17 -18.87 -27.11
CA GLU A 37 5.91 -17.71 -27.97
C GLU A 37 4.61 -17.86 -28.78
N ARG A 38 4.33 -19.07 -29.30
CA ARG A 38 3.06 -19.36 -29.98
C ARG A 38 1.86 -19.29 -29.05
N GLU A 39 1.99 -19.77 -27.81
CA GLU A 39 0.94 -19.67 -26.79
C GLU A 39 0.66 -18.21 -26.42
N MET A 40 1.71 -17.40 -26.26
CA MET A 40 1.60 -15.97 -26.00
C MET A 40 0.92 -15.22 -27.15
N GLN A 41 1.30 -15.52 -28.40
CA GLN A 41 0.65 -14.95 -29.58
C GLN A 41 -0.82 -15.36 -29.70
N ALA A 42 -1.15 -16.62 -29.38
CA ALA A 42 -2.54 -17.09 -29.36
C ALA A 42 -3.38 -16.39 -28.29
N MET A 43 -2.81 -16.15 -27.10
CA MET A 43 -3.46 -15.42 -26.01
C MET A 43 -3.67 -13.94 -26.37
N SER A 44 -2.67 -13.29 -26.96
CA SER A 44 -2.77 -11.91 -27.46
C SER A 44 -3.88 -11.78 -28.52
N ALA A 45 -3.94 -12.69 -29.49
CA ALA A 45 -5.01 -12.69 -30.50
C ALA A 45 -6.41 -12.92 -29.92
N LYS A 46 -6.52 -13.68 -28.82
CA LYS A 46 -7.79 -13.86 -28.10
C LYS A 46 -8.24 -12.56 -27.42
N LEU A 47 -7.32 -11.89 -26.72
CA LEU A 47 -7.56 -10.59 -26.07
C LEU A 47 -7.99 -9.52 -27.07
N GLU A 48 -7.36 -9.46 -28.24
CA GLU A 48 -7.74 -8.50 -29.30
C GLU A 48 -9.17 -8.73 -29.81
N ARG A 49 -9.62 -9.99 -29.93
CA ARG A 49 -11.00 -10.30 -30.31
C ARG A 49 -12.01 -9.88 -29.24
N GLU A 50 -11.68 -10.10 -27.97
CA GLU A 50 -12.53 -9.69 -26.84
C GLU A 50 -12.63 -8.16 -26.75
N LEU A 51 -11.52 -7.44 -26.93
CA LEU A 51 -11.52 -5.98 -27.02
C LEU A 51 -12.32 -5.46 -28.20
N ALA A 52 -12.23 -6.10 -29.37
CA ALA A 52 -13.05 -5.76 -30.52
C ALA A 52 -14.55 -5.96 -30.23
N ALA A 53 -14.94 -7.07 -29.61
CA ALA A 53 -16.33 -7.35 -29.23
C ALA A 53 -16.87 -6.35 -28.19
N ALA A 54 -16.04 -5.94 -27.22
CA ALA A 54 -16.39 -4.94 -26.23
C ALA A 54 -16.59 -3.55 -26.86
N ARG A 55 -15.71 -3.15 -27.80
CA ARG A 55 -15.87 -1.91 -28.57
C ARG A 55 -17.15 -1.91 -29.41
N ASP A 56 -17.47 -3.04 -30.02
CA ASP A 56 -18.70 -3.19 -30.81
C ASP A 56 -19.96 -3.06 -29.94
N SER A 57 -19.92 -3.62 -28.72
CA SER A 57 -20.99 -3.51 -27.73
C SER A 57 -21.20 -2.06 -27.24
N LEU A 58 -20.10 -1.34 -26.98
CA LEU A 58 -20.12 0.09 -26.63
C LEU A 58 -20.65 0.96 -27.78
N SER A 59 -20.28 0.65 -29.03
CA SER A 59 -20.76 1.37 -30.21
C SER A 59 -22.28 1.21 -30.40
N ARG A 60 -22.82 0.00 -30.15
CA ARG A 60 -24.26 -0.27 -30.19
C ARG A 60 -25.03 0.46 -29.09
N LEU A 61 -24.45 0.57 -27.89
CA LEU A 61 -25.03 1.37 -26.80
C LEU A 61 -25.04 2.87 -27.13
N ALA A 62 -24.01 3.37 -27.81
CA ALA A 62 -23.93 4.77 -28.23
C ALA A 62 -24.92 5.11 -29.38
N SER A 63 -25.23 4.14 -30.25
CA SER A 63 -26.16 4.33 -31.38
C SER A 63 -27.63 4.03 -31.06
N GLY A 64 -27.92 3.41 -29.92
CA GLY A 64 -29.29 3.18 -29.42
C GLY A 64 -30.00 4.41 -28.81
N GLY A 65 -29.33 5.57 -28.74
CA GLY A 65 -29.83 6.77 -28.06
C GLY A 65 -30.49 7.84 -28.93
N GLN A 66 -30.68 7.62 -30.25
CA GLN A 66 -31.26 8.63 -31.14
C GLN A 66 -32.63 8.20 -31.70
N GLN A 67 -33.69 8.43 -30.93
CA GLN A 67 -34.98 8.84 -31.50
C GLN A 67 -35.65 9.89 -30.62
N GLY A 68 -35.86 11.07 -31.19
CA GLY A 68 -36.87 12.04 -30.76
C GLY A 68 -36.42 13.15 -29.81
N ILE A 69 -35.98 14.28 -30.36
CA ILE A 69 -36.68 15.58 -30.34
C ILE A 69 -35.70 16.63 -30.85
N GLY A 70 -36.14 17.35 -31.89
CA GLY A 70 -35.35 18.37 -32.56
C GLY A 70 -35.35 19.73 -31.87
N ASN A 71 -34.52 20.56 -32.50
CA ASN A 71 -34.52 22.02 -32.55
C ASN A 71 -33.83 22.84 -31.44
N SER A 72 -32.72 23.44 -31.88
CA SER A 72 -32.37 24.86 -31.72
C SER A 72 -32.56 25.49 -30.34
N ASN A 73 -31.49 25.49 -29.54
CA ASN A 73 -30.91 26.73 -29.03
C ASN A 73 -29.65 26.39 -28.24
N ARG A 74 -28.53 27.04 -28.56
CA ARG A 74 -27.38 27.10 -27.66
C ARG A 74 -27.81 27.84 -26.39
N PRO A 75 -27.77 27.23 -25.19
CA PRO A 75 -27.81 28.01 -23.97
C PRO A 75 -26.38 28.46 -23.71
N ARG A 76 -26.17 29.78 -23.82
CA ARG A 76 -25.12 30.51 -23.10
C ARG A 76 -25.21 30.06 -21.64
N ILE A 77 -24.24 29.27 -21.17
CA ILE A 77 -24.20 28.81 -19.78
C ILE A 77 -24.04 30.07 -18.93
N ARG A 78 -25.13 30.49 -18.28
CA ARG A 78 -25.07 31.38 -17.12
C ARG A 78 -24.37 30.58 -16.03
N THR A 79 -23.19 31.04 -15.64
CA THR A 79 -22.25 30.51 -14.65
C THR A 79 -22.79 30.48 -13.21
N SER A 80 -24.10 30.40 -13.00
CA SER A 80 -24.71 30.56 -11.68
C SER A 80 -25.52 29.36 -11.19
N GLN A 81 -25.52 28.20 -11.87
CA GLN A 81 -26.40 27.07 -11.49
C GLN A 81 -25.79 25.67 -11.53
N ILE A 82 -24.45 25.52 -11.56
CA ILE A 82 -23.82 24.19 -11.32
C ILE A 82 -22.65 24.35 -10.36
N LEU A 83 -22.96 24.64 -9.11
CA LEU A 83 -22.22 24.09 -7.97
C LEU A 83 -23.32 23.73 -6.96
N PRO A 84 -23.44 22.47 -6.50
CA PRO A 84 -24.09 22.25 -5.22
C PRO A 84 -23.33 23.12 -4.21
N ASP A 85 -24.08 23.77 -3.34
CA ASP A 85 -23.56 24.63 -2.27
C ASP A 85 -22.67 23.78 -1.35
N THR A 86 -21.41 23.57 -1.74
CA THR A 86 -20.41 22.85 -0.95
C THR A 86 -19.80 23.84 0.01
N THR A 87 -20.63 24.42 0.86
CA THR A 87 -20.16 25.05 2.09
C THR A 87 -19.72 23.90 3.00
N TRP A 88 -18.41 23.62 2.99
CA TRP A 88 -17.78 22.70 3.94
C TRP A 88 -17.84 23.32 5.34
N ALA A 89 -19.02 23.31 5.95
CA ALA A 89 -19.21 23.79 7.31
C ALA A 89 -18.61 22.77 8.29
N LEU A 90 -17.85 23.26 9.26
CA LEU A 90 -17.32 22.43 10.33
C LEU A 90 -18.48 21.75 11.09
N PRO A 91 -18.36 20.44 11.42
CA PRO A 91 -19.38 19.75 12.21
C PRO A 91 -19.69 20.49 13.51
N ALA A 92 -20.95 20.52 13.95
CA ALA A 92 -21.39 21.31 15.11
C ALA A 92 -20.58 21.04 16.39
N GLY A 93 -20.22 19.78 16.66
CA GLY A 93 -19.38 19.39 17.81
C GLY A 93 -17.91 19.84 17.70
N MET A 94 -17.45 20.18 16.50
CA MET A 94 -16.10 20.74 16.26
C MET A 94 -16.09 22.26 16.42
N ARG A 95 -17.16 22.93 15.97
CA ARG A 95 -17.37 24.38 16.19
C ARG A 95 -17.35 24.74 17.67
N GLU A 96 -18.00 23.94 18.52
CA GLU A 96 -18.03 24.17 19.98
C GLU A 96 -16.63 24.05 20.61
N LYS A 97 -15.85 23.03 20.22
CA LYS A 97 -14.47 22.84 20.69
C LYS A 97 -13.55 23.96 20.20
N LEU A 98 -13.67 24.36 18.93
CA LEU A 98 -12.92 25.49 18.37
C LEU A 98 -13.26 26.82 19.05
N LYS A 99 -14.51 27.02 19.45
CA LYS A 99 -14.92 28.20 20.22
C LYS A 99 -14.20 28.27 21.57
N GLY A 100 -14.10 27.13 22.27
CA GLY A 100 -13.29 27.04 23.49
C GLY A 100 -11.81 27.40 23.28
N VAL A 101 -11.22 26.98 22.16
CA VAL A 101 -9.83 27.36 21.79
C VAL A 101 -9.71 28.86 21.53
N TYR A 102 -10.65 29.44 20.79
CA TYR A 102 -10.68 30.88 20.47
C TYR A 102 -10.79 31.73 21.74
N ASP A 103 -11.76 31.42 22.61
CA ASP A 103 -12.02 32.17 23.84
C ASP A 103 -10.82 32.09 24.80
N ASN A 104 -10.22 30.91 24.96
CA ASN A 104 -9.04 30.73 25.82
C ASN A 104 -7.79 31.45 25.29
N THR A 105 -7.62 31.50 23.96
CA THR A 105 -6.50 32.20 23.33
C THR A 105 -6.64 33.72 23.45
N LYS A 106 -7.87 34.26 23.37
CA LYS A 106 -8.14 35.70 23.54
C LYS A 106 -8.06 36.16 24.99
N ASP A 107 -8.43 35.31 25.94
CA ASP A 107 -8.37 35.62 27.38
C ASP A 107 -6.95 35.56 27.96
N ASN A 108 -5.93 35.22 27.15
CA ASN A 108 -4.53 35.11 27.54
C ASN A 108 -4.31 34.24 28.80
N LYS A 109 -5.17 33.24 28.98
CA LYS A 109 -5.08 32.28 30.07
C LYS A 109 -3.99 31.28 29.70
N GLU A 110 -2.79 31.44 30.28
CA GLU A 110 -1.66 30.51 30.15
C GLU A 110 -1.98 29.07 30.63
N GLN A 111 -3.15 28.86 31.25
CA GLN A 111 -3.63 27.52 31.59
C GLN A 111 -4.13 26.80 30.33
N ALA A 112 -3.16 26.14 29.69
CA ALA A 112 -3.30 24.86 29.02
C ALA A 112 -4.57 24.71 28.18
N ILE A 113 -4.48 25.19 26.94
CA ILE A 113 -5.27 24.61 25.87
C ILE A 113 -4.73 23.18 25.65
N THR A 114 -5.12 22.25 26.53
CA THR A 114 -5.37 20.85 26.16
C THR A 114 -6.57 20.86 25.24
N CYS A 115 -6.44 21.53 24.08
CA CYS A 115 -7.37 21.28 23.01
C CYS A 115 -7.25 19.80 22.72
N SER A 116 -8.36 19.09 22.93
CA SER A 116 -8.44 17.65 22.77
C SER A 116 -7.68 17.30 21.51
N SER A 117 -6.68 16.40 21.61
CA SER A 117 -5.89 15.90 20.47
C SER A 117 -6.79 15.59 19.26
N GLU A 118 -8.03 15.18 19.53
CA GLU A 118 -9.16 15.02 18.62
C GLU A 118 -9.41 16.18 17.64
N VAL A 119 -9.26 17.45 18.01
CA VAL A 119 -9.51 18.59 17.09
C VAL A 119 -8.36 18.74 16.09
N PHE A 120 -7.11 18.60 16.55
CA PHE A 120 -5.93 18.63 15.68
C PHE A 120 -5.90 17.45 14.72
N LEU A 121 -6.19 16.25 15.25
CA LEU A 121 -6.21 15.01 14.47
C LEU A 121 -7.30 15.02 13.39
N ARG A 122 -8.45 15.66 13.65
CA ARG A 122 -9.55 15.74 12.67
C ARG A 122 -9.39 16.86 11.66
N LEU A 123 -8.77 17.97 12.05
CA LEU A 123 -8.53 19.09 11.15
C LEU A 123 -7.24 18.93 10.34
N ASN A 124 -6.36 17.99 10.69
CA ASN A 124 -5.05 17.84 10.06
C ASN A 124 -4.26 19.17 10.06
N LEU A 125 -4.46 19.99 11.10
CA LEU A 125 -3.83 21.28 11.30
C LEU A 125 -3.03 21.24 12.61
N SER A 126 -1.90 21.93 12.66
CA SER A 126 -1.09 22.02 13.87
C SER A 126 -1.75 22.89 14.94
N LEU A 127 -1.46 22.59 16.21
CA LEU A 127 -1.90 23.38 17.36
C LEU A 127 -1.41 24.83 17.27
N ASP A 128 -0.14 25.01 16.92
CA ASP A 128 0.46 26.33 16.74
C ASP A 128 -0.24 27.11 15.62
N GLY A 129 -0.55 26.45 14.49
CA GLY A 129 -1.28 27.06 13.38
C GLY A 129 -2.68 27.52 13.79
N ILE A 130 -3.43 26.68 14.49
CA ILE A 130 -4.78 27.02 14.97
C ILE A 130 -4.73 28.17 16.00
N GLN A 131 -3.74 28.19 16.90
CA GLN A 131 -3.58 29.27 17.86
C GLN A 131 -3.19 30.60 17.19
N GLU A 132 -2.33 30.60 16.17
CA GLU A 132 -1.99 31.80 15.40
C GLU A 132 -3.21 32.35 14.62
N LEU A 133 -4.05 31.47 14.07
CA LEU A 133 -5.32 31.87 13.47
C LEU A 133 -6.27 32.51 14.49
N ALA A 134 -6.31 31.99 15.72
CA ALA A 134 -7.12 32.57 16.80
C ALA A 134 -6.61 33.95 17.23
N LYS A 135 -5.29 34.13 17.32
CA LYS A 135 -4.66 35.42 17.64
C LYS A 135 -4.99 36.47 16.57
N SER A 136 -4.89 36.09 15.30
CA SER A 136 -5.08 36.98 14.15
C SER A 136 -6.54 37.28 13.76
N ALA A 137 -7.51 36.50 14.25
CA ALA A 137 -8.92 36.74 13.99
C ALA A 137 -9.51 37.80 14.94
N THR A 138 -10.42 38.65 14.43
CA THR A 138 -11.11 39.69 15.21
C THR A 138 -12.42 39.20 15.83
N SER A 139 -12.98 38.12 15.29
CA SER A 139 -14.21 37.49 15.79
C SER A 139 -14.14 35.96 15.66
N PHE A 140 -15.00 35.26 16.39
CA PHE A 140 -15.11 33.80 16.26
C PHE A 140 -15.56 33.37 14.86
N ALA A 141 -16.43 34.15 14.20
CA ALA A 141 -16.87 33.85 12.84
C ALA A 141 -15.72 33.92 11.83
N GLU A 142 -14.87 34.95 11.95
CA GLU A 142 -13.66 35.09 11.11
C GLU A 142 -12.63 33.99 11.42
N TYR A 143 -12.48 33.63 12.69
CA TYR A 143 -11.61 32.52 13.10
C TYR A 143 -12.09 31.19 12.52
N GLU A 144 -13.39 30.92 12.62
CA GLU A 144 -14.01 29.71 12.09
C GLU A 144 -13.83 29.61 10.58
N GLU A 145 -14.03 30.70 9.85
CA GLU A 145 -13.81 30.76 8.40
C GLU A 145 -12.35 30.45 8.03
N LYS A 146 -11.38 31.04 8.74
CA LYS A 146 -9.95 30.79 8.52
C LYS A 146 -9.57 29.33 8.79
N VAL A 147 -10.02 28.77 9.91
CA VAL A 147 -9.76 27.37 10.26
C VAL A 147 -10.40 26.41 9.26
N THR A 148 -11.64 26.70 8.84
CA THR A 148 -12.35 25.91 7.82
C THR A 148 -11.58 25.91 6.51
N ARG A 149 -11.05 27.06 6.09
CA ARG A 149 -10.27 27.19 4.86
C ARG A 149 -8.96 26.42 4.90
N GLU A 150 -8.21 26.52 5.99
CA GLU A 150 -6.95 25.77 6.16
C GLU A 150 -7.20 24.25 6.21
N TRP A 151 -8.27 23.83 6.89
CA TRP A 151 -8.70 22.43 6.91
C TRP A 151 -9.08 21.93 5.52
N GLU A 152 -9.85 22.72 4.76
CA GLU A 152 -10.24 22.40 3.40
C GLU A 152 -9.01 22.25 2.48
N LEU A 153 -8.02 23.13 2.63
CA LEU A 153 -6.75 23.05 1.91
C LEU A 153 -5.98 21.78 2.26
N ALA A 154 -5.87 21.44 3.55
CA ALA A 154 -5.20 20.23 4.01
C ALA A 154 -5.88 18.95 3.47
N CYS A 155 -7.23 18.89 3.50
CA CYS A 155 -7.99 17.78 2.94
C CYS A 155 -7.78 17.66 1.42
N LYS A 156 -7.77 18.79 0.70
CA LYS A 156 -7.51 18.81 -0.75
C LYS A 156 -6.09 18.37 -1.09
N GLN A 157 -5.09 18.78 -0.31
CA GLN A 157 -3.71 18.33 -0.48
C GLN A 157 -3.55 16.83 -0.23
N GLN A 158 -4.22 16.28 0.79
CA GLN A 158 -4.22 14.85 1.05
C GLN A 158 -4.90 14.05 -0.06
N ALA A 159 -6.03 14.54 -0.59
CA ALA A 159 -6.72 13.92 -1.72
C ALA A 159 -5.87 13.88 -2.99
N LEU A 160 -4.98 14.86 -3.20
CA LEU A 160 -4.00 14.84 -4.29
C LEU A 160 -2.94 13.73 -4.13
N GLY A 161 -2.78 13.13 -2.95
CA GLY A 161 -1.91 11.95 -2.77
C GLY A 161 -2.54 10.65 -3.28
N GLU A 162 -3.88 10.59 -3.38
CA GLU A 162 -4.61 9.39 -3.77
C GLU A 162 -4.44 9.09 -5.27
N PRO A 163 -3.94 7.91 -5.67
CA PRO A 163 -3.67 7.58 -7.08
C PRO A 163 -4.90 7.71 -7.99
N GLU A 164 -6.07 7.32 -7.50
CA GLU A 164 -7.32 7.40 -8.27
C GLU A 164 -7.78 8.85 -8.50
N VAL A 165 -7.61 9.71 -7.49
CA VAL A 165 -7.93 11.14 -7.60
C VAL A 165 -6.99 11.81 -8.59
N ARG A 166 -5.69 11.50 -8.53
CA ARG A 166 -4.69 12.00 -9.49
C ARG A 166 -5.00 11.57 -10.92
N ARG A 167 -5.33 10.30 -11.14
CA ARG A 167 -5.72 9.78 -12.46
C ARG A 167 -6.95 10.49 -13.01
N LYS A 168 -8.02 10.58 -12.21
CA LYS A 168 -9.26 11.28 -12.64
C LYS A 168 -9.03 12.77 -12.89
N MET A 169 -8.17 13.43 -12.12
CA MET A 169 -7.81 14.82 -12.37
C MET A 169 -7.02 14.99 -13.67
N ALA A 170 -6.03 14.12 -13.93
CA ALA A 170 -5.25 14.13 -15.16
C ALA A 170 -6.14 13.92 -16.41
N GLU A 171 -7.15 13.05 -16.33
CA GLU A 171 -8.13 12.84 -17.41
C GLU A 171 -9.02 14.07 -17.68
N LYS A 172 -9.30 14.87 -16.65
CA LYS A 172 -10.20 16.02 -16.73
C LYS A 172 -9.50 17.33 -17.08
N ILE A 173 -8.19 17.41 -16.87
CA ILE A 173 -7.37 18.60 -17.13
C ILE A 173 -6.62 18.41 -18.45
N PRO A 174 -6.91 19.20 -19.51
CA PRO A 174 -6.17 19.12 -20.77
C PRO A 174 -4.67 19.35 -20.55
N GLY A 175 -3.84 18.33 -20.79
CA GLY A 175 -2.39 18.39 -20.56
C GLY A 175 -1.93 17.98 -19.16
N GLY A 176 -2.82 17.47 -18.30
CA GLY A 176 -2.48 16.77 -17.04
C GLY A 176 -1.94 15.36 -17.28
N CYS A 177 -1.05 14.87 -16.41
CA CYS A 177 -0.64 13.46 -16.36
C CYS A 177 -0.74 12.89 -14.94
N GLU A 178 -0.73 11.57 -14.74
CA GLU A 178 -0.91 10.96 -13.41
C GLU A 178 0.13 11.43 -12.37
N GLU A 179 1.35 11.67 -12.82
CA GLU A 179 2.45 12.18 -12.00
C GLU A 179 2.30 13.68 -11.71
N ARG A 180 1.63 14.42 -12.61
CA ARG A 180 1.43 15.88 -12.52
C ARG A 180 0.03 16.25 -13.01
N PRO A 181 -1.03 15.95 -12.23
CA PRO A 181 -2.40 16.10 -12.70
C PRO A 181 -2.76 17.56 -13.06
N LEU A 182 -2.05 18.53 -12.49
CA LEU A 182 -2.25 19.96 -12.70
C LEU A 182 -1.40 20.57 -13.82
N SER A 183 -0.57 19.79 -14.53
CA SER A 183 0.37 20.33 -15.52
C SER A 183 -0.32 21.10 -16.64
N GLY A 184 -1.53 20.69 -17.03
CA GLY A 184 -2.33 21.39 -18.04
C GLY A 184 -2.76 22.80 -17.63
N ILE A 185 -3.10 23.00 -16.35
CA ILE A 185 -3.46 24.32 -15.80
C ILE A 185 -2.23 25.23 -15.76
N LEU A 186 -1.04 24.67 -15.55
CA LEU A 186 0.23 25.42 -15.48
C LEU A 186 0.73 25.91 -16.84
N GLN A 187 0.26 25.29 -17.93
CA GLN A 187 0.61 25.66 -19.31
C GLN A 187 -0.29 26.75 -19.89
N ASP A 188 -1.43 27.01 -19.27
CA ASP A 188 -2.36 28.09 -19.65
C ASP A 188 -1.91 29.42 -19.01
N GLU A 189 -1.50 30.37 -19.85
CA GLU A 189 -1.04 31.71 -19.45
C GLU A 189 -2.11 32.48 -18.64
N GLU A 190 -3.39 32.32 -18.97
CA GLU A 190 -4.50 33.00 -18.29
C GLU A 190 -4.72 32.41 -16.89
N ALA A 191 -4.69 31.07 -16.78
CA ALA A 191 -4.79 30.36 -15.52
C ALA A 191 -3.58 30.64 -14.60
N ARG A 192 -2.38 30.73 -15.17
CA ARG A 192 -1.15 31.08 -14.45
C ARG A 192 -1.20 32.51 -13.89
N ARG A 193 -1.85 33.43 -14.60
CA ARG A 193 -2.06 34.82 -14.14
C ARG A 193 -3.01 34.92 -12.95
N VAL A 194 -4.02 34.05 -12.90
CA VAL A 194 -5.03 34.01 -11.81
C VAL A 194 -4.49 33.27 -10.57
N CYS A 195 -3.70 32.21 -10.75
CA CYS A 195 -3.13 31.41 -9.65
C CYS A 195 -1.74 31.88 -9.16
N GLY A 196 -1.16 32.90 -9.78
CA GLY A 196 0.29 33.17 -9.84
C GLY A 196 0.98 33.87 -8.66
N ARG A 197 0.55 33.70 -7.41
CA ARG A 197 1.41 34.09 -6.26
C ARG A 197 1.59 32.98 -5.22
N GLY A 198 0.53 32.31 -4.81
CA GLY A 198 0.64 31.21 -3.83
C GLY A 198 1.13 29.89 -4.44
N LEU A 199 0.84 29.64 -5.71
CA LEU A 199 1.18 28.35 -6.35
C LEU A 199 2.68 28.20 -6.59
N THR A 200 3.38 29.31 -6.89
CA THR A 200 4.82 29.31 -7.19
C THR A 200 5.66 28.95 -5.96
N GLU A 201 5.28 29.45 -4.77
CA GLU A 201 5.95 29.14 -3.51
C GLU A 201 5.73 27.68 -3.08
N ALA A 202 4.50 27.18 -3.22
CA ALA A 202 4.18 25.78 -2.94
C ALA A 202 4.87 24.81 -3.92
N LEU A 203 5.01 25.19 -5.20
CA LEU A 203 5.69 24.39 -6.22
C LEU A 203 7.20 24.27 -5.97
N CYS A 204 7.86 25.32 -5.50
CA CYS A 204 9.29 25.26 -5.14
C CYS A 204 9.53 24.31 -3.94
N ALA A 205 8.60 24.22 -3.00
CA ALA A 205 8.70 23.30 -1.86
C ALA A 205 8.51 21.83 -2.27
N VAL A 206 7.54 21.54 -3.13
CA VAL A 206 7.25 20.17 -3.61
C VAL A 206 8.37 19.64 -4.53
N GLN A 207 8.93 20.49 -5.39
CA GLN A 207 10.04 20.11 -6.28
C GLN A 207 11.38 19.85 -5.54
N ALA A 208 11.52 20.31 -4.30
CA ALA A 208 12.66 19.97 -3.46
C ALA A 208 12.56 18.54 -2.90
N VAL A 209 11.34 18.09 -2.58
CA VAL A 209 11.06 16.73 -2.07
C VAL A 209 11.10 15.68 -3.19
N GLU A 210 10.63 16.02 -4.39
CA GLU A 210 10.60 15.10 -5.53
C GLU A 210 12.00 14.74 -6.10
N ARG A 211 13.05 15.52 -5.80
CA ARG A 211 14.42 15.22 -6.28
C ARG A 211 15.11 14.10 -5.51
N GLU A 212 14.58 13.67 -4.38
CA GLU A 212 15.16 12.57 -3.58
C GLU A 212 14.46 11.21 -3.80
N ALA A 213 13.33 11.16 -4.53
CA ALA A 213 12.44 9.99 -4.52
C ALA A 213 12.18 9.30 -5.88
N GLY A 214 12.83 9.68 -6.99
CA GLY A 214 12.41 9.25 -8.33
C GLY A 214 13.33 8.30 -9.09
N SER A 215 13.01 6.99 -9.12
CA SER A 215 12.98 6.09 -10.31
C SER A 215 12.92 4.61 -9.85
N ALA A 216 12.11 3.66 -10.36
CA ALA A 216 11.12 3.59 -11.44
C ALA A 216 10.24 2.32 -11.19
N SER A 217 8.92 2.44 -11.39
CA SER A 217 8.08 1.80 -12.44
C SER A 217 7.61 0.35 -12.21
N GLU A 218 6.28 0.23 -12.32
CA GLU A 218 5.42 -0.95 -12.23
C GLU A 218 5.51 -1.90 -13.45
N THR A 219 5.20 -3.20 -13.27
CA THR A 219 3.98 -3.80 -13.85
C THR A 219 3.67 -5.24 -13.37
N LYS A 220 2.42 -5.38 -12.91
CA LYS A 220 1.46 -6.51 -12.95
C LYS A 220 1.77 -7.88 -12.30
N ALA A 221 0.99 -8.17 -11.24
CA ALA A 221 0.60 -9.51 -10.82
C ALA A 221 -0.93 -9.56 -10.61
N GLU A 222 -1.67 -9.92 -11.66
CA GLU A 222 -3.06 -10.38 -11.54
C GLU A 222 -3.06 -11.90 -11.74
N GLU A 223 -3.26 -12.61 -10.63
CA GLU A 223 -3.89 -13.94 -10.48
C GLU A 223 -3.32 -14.67 -9.25
N SER A 224 -3.71 -14.21 -8.04
CA SER A 224 -3.70 -15.06 -6.83
C SER A 224 -4.46 -14.49 -5.61
N ASN A 225 -5.19 -13.37 -5.73
CA ASN A 225 -5.71 -12.59 -4.59
C ASN A 225 -7.18 -12.88 -4.21
N SER A 226 -7.66 -14.12 -4.31
CA SER A 226 -9.01 -14.47 -3.84
C SER A 226 -9.21 -14.27 -2.33
N LYS A 227 -8.13 -14.20 -1.54
CA LYS A 227 -8.14 -13.93 -0.09
C LYS A 227 -8.58 -12.51 0.29
N PHE A 228 -8.55 -11.57 -0.66
CA PHE A 228 -8.97 -10.17 -0.46
C PHE A 228 -10.27 -9.83 -1.20
N SER A 229 -10.90 -10.81 -1.87
CA SER A 229 -12.23 -10.64 -2.44
C SER A 229 -13.25 -10.70 -1.31
N MET A 230 -13.98 -9.60 -1.10
CA MET A 230 -15.14 -9.60 -0.22
C MET A 230 -16.20 -10.54 -0.81
N GLU A 231 -16.57 -11.60 -0.08
CA GLU A 231 -17.76 -12.38 -0.40
C GLU A 231 -19.00 -11.46 -0.38
N GLN A 232 -19.89 -11.65 -1.36
CA GLN A 232 -21.13 -10.88 -1.47
C GLN A 232 -21.93 -10.97 -0.17
N GLY A 233 -21.92 -9.88 0.61
CA GLY A 233 -22.72 -9.73 1.82
C GLY A 233 -21.93 -9.53 3.13
N ALA A 234 -20.61 -9.73 3.14
CA ALA A 234 -19.79 -9.39 4.30
C ALA A 234 -19.45 -7.89 4.27
N GLN A 235 -19.96 -7.09 5.22
CA GLN A 235 -19.46 -5.72 5.40
C GLN A 235 -18.03 -5.78 5.96
N ALA A 236 -17.08 -5.15 5.29
CA ALA A 236 -15.73 -5.00 5.80
C ALA A 236 -15.77 -4.14 7.08
N ILE A 237 -15.24 -4.68 8.17
CA ILE A 237 -15.04 -3.93 9.40
C ILE A 237 -13.74 -3.14 9.21
N PHE A 238 -13.87 -1.87 8.84
CA PHE A 238 -12.74 -0.96 8.74
C PHE A 238 -12.35 -0.43 10.12
N GLY A 239 -11.05 -0.21 10.31
CA GLY A 239 -10.56 0.51 11.49
C GLY A 239 -11.07 1.96 11.50
N LYS A 240 -11.19 2.55 12.69
CA LYS A 240 -11.56 3.96 12.81
C LYS A 240 -10.40 4.84 12.34
N LEU A 241 -10.70 6.06 11.89
CA LEU A 241 -9.68 7.03 11.46
C LEU A 241 -8.64 7.31 12.57
N ASP A 242 -9.07 7.31 13.83
CA ASP A 242 -8.17 7.46 14.98
C ASP A 242 -7.16 6.29 15.08
N GLU A 243 -7.58 5.06 14.75
CA GLU A 243 -6.71 3.87 14.71
C GLU A 243 -5.71 3.91 13.54
N PHE A 244 -6.06 4.61 12.46
CA PHE A 244 -5.17 4.86 11.34
C PHE A 244 -4.08 5.86 11.71
N HIS A 245 -4.41 6.93 12.45
CA HIS A 245 -3.45 7.96 12.87
C HIS A 245 -2.52 7.51 14.01
N GLY A 246 -3.04 6.72 14.96
CA GLY A 246 -2.24 6.13 16.03
C GLY A 246 -1.21 5.10 15.55
N GLY A 247 -1.43 4.57 14.34
CA GLY A 247 -0.58 3.58 13.72
C GLY A 247 -0.44 2.30 14.54
N LEU A 248 0.58 1.51 14.21
CA LEU A 248 0.81 0.23 14.88
C LEU A 248 1.21 0.40 16.35
N VAL A 249 1.90 1.51 16.68
CA VAL A 249 2.40 1.79 18.04
C VAL A 249 1.26 2.01 19.02
N GLU A 250 0.25 2.82 18.68
CA GLU A 250 -0.91 3.00 19.57
C GLU A 250 -1.73 1.72 19.69
N ARG A 251 -1.78 0.93 18.62
CA ARG A 251 -2.61 -0.28 18.55
C ARG A 251 -2.08 -1.44 19.39
N ILE A 252 -0.79 -1.74 19.30
CA ILE A 252 -0.19 -2.92 19.95
C ILE A 252 0.99 -2.59 20.87
N GLY A 253 1.52 -1.36 20.82
CA GLY A 253 2.68 -0.92 21.60
C GLY A 253 3.99 -0.99 20.82
N LEU A 254 5.08 -0.57 21.47
CA LEU A 254 6.43 -0.65 20.92
C LEU A 254 6.98 -2.10 20.94
N PRO A 255 7.94 -2.43 20.06
CA PRO A 255 8.72 -3.66 20.15
C PRO A 255 9.38 -3.81 21.54
N SER A 256 9.46 -5.04 22.03
CA SER A 256 9.91 -5.32 23.40
C SER A 256 11.42 -5.13 23.61
N LYS A 257 12.25 -5.40 22.60
CA LYS A 257 13.70 -5.14 22.60
C LYS A 257 14.11 -4.57 21.25
N LEU A 258 14.42 -3.27 21.21
CA LEU A 258 14.76 -2.56 19.97
C LEU A 258 16.20 -2.86 19.50
N ASP A 259 17.07 -3.28 20.41
CA ASP A 259 18.47 -3.62 20.17
C ASP A 259 18.67 -5.04 19.63
N ASN A 260 17.73 -5.94 19.90
CA ASN A 260 17.78 -7.33 19.43
C ASN A 260 16.38 -7.89 19.14
N LEU A 261 15.87 -7.55 17.95
CA LEU A 261 14.56 -7.97 17.48
C LEU A 261 14.44 -9.50 17.37
N ARG A 262 15.52 -10.20 17.00
CA ARG A 262 15.51 -11.66 16.85
C ARG A 262 15.27 -12.39 18.16
N ASP A 263 15.94 -11.97 19.23
CA ASP A 263 15.71 -12.54 20.55
C ASP A 263 14.34 -12.16 21.11
N ALA A 264 13.86 -10.93 20.87
CA ALA A 264 12.51 -10.54 21.24
C ALA A 264 11.45 -11.39 20.54
N MET A 265 11.56 -11.62 19.23
CA MET A 265 10.65 -12.49 18.50
C MET A 265 10.73 -13.94 18.97
N LYS A 266 11.93 -14.46 19.25
CA LYS A 266 12.10 -15.79 19.85
C LYS A 266 11.42 -15.90 21.21
N GLU A 267 11.52 -14.86 22.04
CA GLU A 267 10.85 -14.83 23.35
C GLU A 267 9.33 -14.82 23.21
N GLU A 268 8.79 -14.00 22.30
CA GLU A 268 7.36 -13.97 21.98
C GLU A 268 6.83 -15.35 21.57
N HIS A 269 7.62 -16.16 20.87
CA HIS A 269 7.18 -17.46 20.34
C HIS A 269 7.49 -18.64 21.25
N CYS A 270 8.60 -18.61 22.00
CA CYS A 270 9.09 -19.78 22.74
C CYS A 270 9.02 -19.64 24.27
N LYS A 271 8.85 -18.43 24.83
CA LYS A 271 8.91 -18.21 26.29
C LYS A 271 7.63 -17.65 26.92
N ARG A 272 6.62 -17.29 26.12
CA ARG A 272 5.36 -16.72 26.62
C ARG A 272 4.41 -17.84 27.04
N ALA A 273 3.37 -17.47 27.79
CA ALA A 273 2.42 -18.44 28.34
C ALA A 273 1.71 -19.27 27.25
N ASP A 274 1.50 -18.69 26.07
CA ASP A 274 0.83 -19.32 24.94
C ASP A 274 1.79 -20.00 23.95
N SER A 275 3.10 -20.03 24.23
CA SER A 275 4.12 -20.61 23.35
C SER A 275 3.89 -22.09 23.01
N LYS A 276 3.32 -22.83 23.96
CA LYS A 276 3.00 -24.26 23.85
C LYS A 276 1.50 -24.54 23.74
N GLU A 277 0.69 -23.48 23.63
CA GLU A 277 -0.75 -23.62 23.48
C GLU A 277 -1.07 -23.99 22.04
N GLU A 278 -1.69 -25.15 21.85
CA GLU A 278 -2.10 -25.62 20.53
C GLU A 278 -3.24 -24.77 19.96
N PHE A 279 -3.13 -24.47 18.68
CA PHE A 279 -4.19 -23.81 17.93
C PHE A 279 -4.26 -24.37 16.51
N THR A 280 -5.46 -24.33 15.94
CA THR A 280 -5.72 -24.78 14.56
C THR A 280 -6.34 -23.62 13.78
N PRO A 281 -5.60 -22.97 12.88
CA PRO A 281 -6.16 -21.94 12.02
C PRO A 281 -7.21 -22.51 11.05
N SER A 282 -8.20 -21.73 10.66
CA SER A 282 -9.25 -22.15 9.73
C SER A 282 -8.75 -22.68 8.38
N ASN A 283 -7.57 -22.24 7.94
CA ASN A 283 -7.00 -22.57 6.64
C ASN A 283 -5.99 -23.73 6.69
N TYR A 284 -5.77 -24.30 7.87
CA TYR A 284 -4.81 -25.37 8.10
C TYR A 284 -5.49 -26.50 8.87
N SER A 285 -5.30 -27.74 8.41
CA SER A 285 -5.94 -28.92 9.02
C SER A 285 -5.15 -29.47 10.22
N THR A 286 -3.90 -29.04 10.38
CA THR A 286 -2.96 -29.59 11.37
C THR A 286 -2.84 -28.62 12.55
N PRO A 287 -3.10 -29.07 13.79
CA PRO A 287 -2.81 -28.30 15.00
C PRO A 287 -1.33 -27.95 15.09
N THR A 288 -1.02 -26.74 15.56
CA THR A 288 0.36 -26.29 15.77
C THR A 288 0.45 -25.39 17.00
N THR A 289 1.67 -25.02 17.38
CA THR A 289 1.98 -24.10 18.50
C THR A 289 2.91 -22.99 18.03
N PRO A 290 2.90 -21.81 18.67
CA PRO A 290 3.85 -20.74 18.34
C PRO A 290 5.31 -21.17 18.41
N GLU A 291 5.66 -22.03 19.37
CA GLU A 291 7.01 -22.57 19.50
C GLU A 291 7.36 -23.52 18.34
N GLN A 292 6.44 -24.38 17.91
CA GLN A 292 6.69 -25.26 16.75
C GLN A 292 6.91 -24.45 15.48
N GLU A 293 6.07 -23.45 15.22
CA GLU A 293 6.18 -22.58 14.04
C GLU A 293 7.50 -21.80 13.99
N TRP A 294 7.94 -21.27 15.12
CA TRP A 294 9.26 -20.63 15.22
C TRP A 294 10.39 -21.60 14.89
N ASN A 295 10.36 -22.79 15.51
CA ASN A 295 11.42 -23.77 15.31
C ASN A 295 11.42 -24.34 13.89
N ALA A 296 10.28 -24.44 13.21
CA ALA A 296 10.20 -24.89 11.82
C ALA A 296 10.98 -24.00 10.84
N ILE A 297 11.09 -22.70 11.14
CA ILE A 297 11.87 -21.78 10.31
C ILE A 297 13.35 -21.93 10.62
N MET A 298 13.70 -22.02 11.90
CA MET A 298 15.09 -22.03 12.39
C MET A 298 15.80 -23.38 12.24
N ASP A 299 15.07 -24.48 12.24
CA ASP A 299 15.60 -25.85 12.23
C ASP A 299 15.16 -26.60 10.97
N PRO A 300 16.09 -26.98 10.07
CA PRO A 300 15.79 -27.73 8.86
C PRO A 300 15.05 -29.04 9.10
N GLU A 301 15.34 -29.77 10.18
CA GLU A 301 14.69 -31.05 10.46
C GLU A 301 13.21 -30.86 10.80
N ARG A 302 12.92 -29.86 11.63
CA ARG A 302 11.54 -29.50 11.97
C ARG A 302 10.79 -28.89 10.79
N ARG A 303 11.50 -28.18 9.92
CA ARG A 303 10.94 -27.65 8.68
C ARG A 303 10.37 -28.74 7.79
N GLU A 304 11.13 -29.82 7.60
CA GLU A 304 10.71 -30.97 6.79
C GLU A 304 9.51 -31.68 7.43
N GLN A 305 9.57 -31.91 8.75
CA GLN A 305 8.48 -32.54 9.52
C GLN A 305 7.15 -31.78 9.42
N LEU A 306 7.20 -30.43 9.42
CA LEU A 306 6.01 -29.58 9.39
C LEU A 306 5.58 -29.18 7.97
N SER A 307 6.37 -29.54 6.95
CA SER A 307 6.05 -29.36 5.54
C SER A 307 5.20 -30.54 5.05
N GLU A 308 3.93 -30.57 5.43
CA GLU A 308 2.98 -31.62 5.04
C GLU A 308 2.05 -31.19 3.89
N GLY A 309 1.91 -32.06 2.89
CA GLY A 309 0.97 -31.88 1.78
C GLY A 309 1.25 -30.61 0.94
N PRO A 310 0.28 -29.70 0.76
CA PRO A 310 0.47 -28.48 -0.02
C PRO A 310 1.31 -27.42 0.71
N ARG A 311 1.55 -27.57 2.02
CA ARG A 311 2.36 -26.63 2.81
C ARG A 311 3.82 -26.99 2.67
N LYS A 312 4.62 -26.07 2.13
CA LYS A 312 6.09 -26.18 2.10
C LYS A 312 6.71 -24.96 2.75
N ILE A 313 7.38 -25.17 3.89
CA ILE A 313 8.09 -24.10 4.58
C ILE A 313 9.44 -23.92 3.88
N GLN A 314 9.71 -22.72 3.37
CA GLN A 314 10.97 -22.42 2.70
C GLN A 314 12.07 -22.11 3.72
N SER A 315 13.33 -22.37 3.36
CA SER A 315 14.45 -21.96 4.20
C SER A 315 14.64 -20.45 4.18
N LEU A 316 15.20 -19.92 5.26
CA LEU A 316 15.55 -18.50 5.32
C LEU A 316 16.62 -18.19 4.28
N GLU A 317 17.60 -19.06 4.13
CA GLU A 317 18.72 -18.91 3.20
C GLU A 317 18.22 -18.82 1.75
N ASP A 318 17.33 -19.71 1.33
CA ASP A 318 16.75 -19.71 -0.02
C ASP A 318 15.91 -18.45 -0.27
N LEU A 319 15.21 -17.95 0.76
CA LEU A 319 14.41 -16.73 0.64
C LEU A 319 15.26 -15.47 0.58
N MET A 320 16.30 -15.40 1.40
CA MET A 320 17.28 -14.31 1.37
C MET A 320 18.03 -14.24 0.03
N ASP A 321 18.13 -15.35 -0.70
CA ASP A 321 18.76 -15.38 -2.01
C ASP A 321 17.85 -14.87 -3.15
N LYS A 322 16.53 -14.74 -2.93
CA LYS A 322 15.60 -14.29 -3.97
C LYS A 322 15.77 -12.80 -4.28
N GLU A 323 15.72 -12.46 -5.57
CA GLU A 323 15.86 -11.08 -6.05
C GLU A 323 14.94 -10.08 -5.33
N PRO A 324 13.63 -10.33 -5.12
CA PRO A 324 12.76 -9.38 -4.41
C PRO A 324 13.23 -9.07 -2.98
N VAL A 325 13.84 -10.05 -2.31
CA VAL A 325 14.32 -9.89 -0.92
C VAL A 325 15.61 -9.05 -0.88
N LYS A 326 16.50 -9.29 -1.84
CA LYS A 326 17.74 -8.52 -2.02
C LYS A 326 17.47 -7.08 -2.45
N GLU A 327 16.59 -6.88 -3.43
CA GLU A 327 16.20 -5.57 -3.96
C GLU A 327 15.55 -4.70 -2.89
N ALA A 328 14.59 -5.27 -2.14
CA ALA A 328 13.92 -4.61 -1.02
C ALA A 328 14.83 -4.39 0.20
N LYS A 329 16.06 -4.95 0.20
CA LYS A 329 17.01 -4.91 1.33
C LYS A 329 16.36 -5.38 2.63
N LEU A 330 15.57 -6.44 2.54
CA LEU A 330 14.94 -7.07 3.69
C LEU A 330 16.02 -7.65 4.60
N GLN A 331 15.83 -7.45 5.91
CA GLN A 331 16.65 -8.09 6.92
C GLN A 331 16.16 -9.52 7.17
N ASP A 332 17.06 -10.38 7.62
CA ASP A 332 16.75 -11.77 7.98
C ASP A 332 15.54 -11.86 8.91
N ILE A 333 15.44 -10.96 9.89
CA ILE A 333 14.36 -10.93 10.86
C ILE A 333 12.99 -10.58 10.26
N GLU A 334 12.98 -9.74 9.22
CA GLU A 334 11.75 -9.38 8.52
C GLU A 334 11.26 -10.54 7.66
N VAL A 335 12.19 -11.26 7.01
CA VAL A 335 11.85 -12.48 6.26
C VAL A 335 11.32 -13.57 7.19
N ILE A 336 11.91 -13.75 8.38
CA ILE A 336 11.38 -14.66 9.40
C ILE A 336 9.95 -14.26 9.81
N ALA A 337 9.70 -12.97 10.04
CA ALA A 337 8.38 -12.47 10.41
C ALA A 337 7.34 -12.74 9.31
N LEU A 338 7.69 -12.48 8.05
CA LEU A 338 6.84 -12.73 6.88
C LEU A 338 6.55 -14.23 6.69
N LEU A 339 7.54 -15.10 6.92
CA LEU A 339 7.35 -16.56 6.91
C LEU A 339 6.35 -17.00 7.99
N LEU A 340 6.47 -16.50 9.22
CA LEU A 340 5.52 -16.79 10.29
C LEU A 340 4.10 -16.30 9.92
N TYR A 341 3.99 -15.08 9.38
CA TYR A 341 2.71 -14.49 8.99
C TYR A 341 2.04 -15.21 7.81
N THR A 342 2.80 -15.75 6.87
CA THR A 342 2.25 -16.53 5.76
C THR A 342 1.92 -17.97 6.16
N GLY A 343 2.56 -18.48 7.22
CA GLY A 343 2.21 -19.71 7.91
C GLY A 343 1.00 -19.60 8.85
N PRO A 344 0.78 -20.61 9.71
CA PRO A 344 -0.31 -20.66 10.70
C PRO A 344 -0.41 -19.46 11.66
N MET A 345 0.71 -18.79 11.98
CA MET A 345 0.75 -17.73 12.99
C MET A 345 -0.06 -16.48 12.62
N TYR A 346 -0.45 -16.30 11.34
CA TYR A 346 -1.40 -15.26 10.91
C TYR A 346 -2.65 -15.20 11.79
N PHE A 347 -3.11 -16.37 12.28
CA PHE A 347 -4.31 -16.49 13.09
C PHE A 347 -4.18 -15.72 14.41
N LYS A 348 -3.08 -15.92 15.14
CA LYS A 348 -2.80 -15.23 16.40
C LYS A 348 -2.49 -13.75 16.17
N TYR A 349 -1.68 -13.42 15.17
CA TYR A 349 -1.33 -12.02 14.88
C TYR A 349 -2.56 -11.19 14.49
N ASN A 350 -3.43 -11.72 13.62
CA ASN A 350 -4.65 -11.03 13.23
C ASN A 350 -5.65 -10.94 14.38
N GLN A 351 -5.66 -11.90 15.31
CA GLN A 351 -6.48 -11.79 16.52
C GLN A 351 -6.01 -10.61 17.40
N VAL A 352 -4.70 -10.47 17.60
CA VAL A 352 -4.12 -9.31 18.30
C VAL A 352 -4.48 -8.02 17.57
N LEU A 353 -4.28 -7.95 16.25
CA LEU A 353 -4.59 -6.76 15.46
C LEU A 353 -6.07 -6.41 15.51
N ARG A 354 -6.99 -7.38 15.51
CA ARG A 354 -8.43 -7.13 15.62
C ARG A 354 -8.83 -6.61 17.01
N ALA A 355 -8.23 -7.15 18.07
CA ALA A 355 -8.52 -6.75 19.44
C ALA A 355 -7.78 -5.45 19.87
N GLY A 356 -6.65 -5.14 19.23
CA GLY A 356 -5.81 -3.97 19.54
C GLY A 356 -5.40 -3.90 21.00
N ALA A 357 -5.52 -2.71 21.60
CA ALA A 357 -5.12 -2.45 22.97
C ALA A 357 -5.84 -3.34 24.01
N ALA A 358 -7.06 -3.80 23.70
CA ALA A 358 -7.88 -4.62 24.60
C ALA A 358 -7.41 -6.08 24.69
N TYR A 359 -6.45 -6.51 23.86
CA TYR A 359 -5.92 -7.88 23.91
C TYR A 359 -5.10 -8.12 25.18
N LYS A 360 -5.49 -9.12 25.97
CA LYS A 360 -4.86 -9.45 27.27
C LYS A 360 -3.76 -10.51 27.20
N GLY A 361 -3.60 -11.18 26.05
CA GLY A 361 -2.63 -12.24 25.85
C GLY A 361 -1.27 -11.74 25.36
N ASN A 362 -0.50 -12.66 24.80
CA ASN A 362 0.74 -12.34 24.11
C ASN A 362 0.47 -11.49 22.86
N LYS A 363 1.00 -10.27 22.84
CA LYS A 363 0.71 -9.29 21.78
C LYS A 363 1.61 -9.44 20.56
N TYR A 364 2.67 -10.25 20.61
CA TYR A 364 3.60 -10.44 19.49
C TYR A 364 4.08 -9.12 18.87
N THR A 365 4.33 -8.09 19.70
CA THR A 365 4.48 -6.72 19.22
C THR A 365 5.66 -6.59 18.27
N THR A 366 6.79 -7.17 18.65
CA THR A 366 8.04 -7.16 17.89
C THR A 366 7.84 -7.83 16.54
N THR A 367 7.21 -9.00 16.55
CA THR A 367 6.97 -9.77 15.33
C THR A 367 6.05 -9.04 14.36
N ILE A 368 4.94 -8.47 14.84
CA ILE A 368 4.00 -7.72 14.00
C ILE A 368 4.65 -6.45 13.43
N HIS A 369 5.49 -5.75 14.20
CA HIS A 369 6.30 -4.63 13.67
C HIS A 369 7.24 -5.09 12.56
N CYS A 370 7.90 -6.25 12.71
CA CYS A 370 8.78 -6.80 11.67
C CYS A 370 7.99 -7.24 10.42
N VAL A 371 6.78 -7.77 10.57
CA VAL A 371 5.88 -8.06 9.44
C VAL A 371 5.55 -6.79 8.67
N VAL A 372 5.11 -5.74 9.37
CA VAL A 372 4.75 -4.46 8.72
C VAL A 372 5.97 -3.83 8.04
N SER A 373 7.13 -3.83 8.70
CA SER A 373 8.38 -3.35 8.11
C SER A 373 8.73 -4.12 6.83
N GLY A 374 8.62 -5.45 6.86
CA GLY A 374 8.90 -6.28 5.70
C GLY A 374 7.92 -6.06 4.54
N VAL A 375 6.63 -5.91 4.83
CA VAL A 375 5.60 -5.62 3.81
C VAL A 375 5.78 -4.22 3.21
N ILE A 376 6.21 -3.22 3.98
CA ILE A 376 6.44 -1.86 3.48
C ILE A 376 7.66 -1.79 2.55
N LYS A 377 8.66 -2.66 2.78
CA LYS A 377 9.89 -2.72 1.96
C LYS A 377 9.71 -3.44 0.63
N LEU A 378 8.78 -4.39 0.57
CA LEU A 378 8.38 -5.13 -0.64
C LEU A 378 7.40 -4.32 -1.47
#